data_AF-A0A3D5ZSG2-F1
#
_entry.id   AF-A0A3D5ZSG2-F1
#
_cell.length_a   1.000
_cell.length_b   1.000
_cell.length_c   1.000
_cell.angle_alpha   90.00
_cell.angle_beta   90.00
_cell.angle_gamma   90.00
#
_symmetry.space_group_name_H-M   'P 1'
#
loop_
_entity.id
_entity.type
_entity.pdbx_description
1 polymer ?
#
loop_
_entity_poly.entity_id
_entity_poly.type
_entity_poly.pdbx_seq_one_letter_code
_entity_poly.pdbx_strand_id
1 'polypeptide(L)' 'MEKKETTPRRAARRSYEERNKDKRKQTSGNFGTMIPRDLYEEINEFLAKNHITKVQLIFAGYEALKNMKKDGKL' A
#
# COMPACT_ATOMS: atom_id res chain seq x y z
N MET A 1 18.26 -22.19 8.61
CA MET A 1 16.89 -22.61 9.01
C MET A 1 16.49 -23.80 8.16
N GLU A 2 16.20 -24.96 8.77
CA GLU A 2 15.62 -26.08 8.02
C GLU A 2 14.28 -25.66 7.40
N LYS A 3 14.08 -26.04 6.14
CA LYS A 3 12.82 -25.78 5.45
C LYS A 3 11.75 -26.67 6.07
N LYS A 4 10.72 -26.05 6.64
CA LYS A 4 9.52 -26.76 7.14
C LYS A 4 9.01 -27.73 6.07
N GLU A 5 8.65 -28.93 6.50
CA GLU A 5 8.18 -30.02 5.64
C GLU A 5 7.02 -29.58 4.73
N THR A 6 7.03 -30.06 3.49
CA THR A 6 6.05 -29.65 2.48
C THR A 6 4.78 -30.48 2.61
N THR A 7 3.84 -30.00 3.42
CA THR A 7 2.45 -30.51 3.41
C THR A 7 1.75 -30.20 2.07
N PRO A 8 0.74 -30.98 1.64
CA PRO A 8 -0.02 -30.71 0.41
C PRO A 8 -0.57 -29.28 0.31
N ARG A 9 -1.05 -28.72 1.43
CA ARG A 9 -1.52 -27.32 1.51
C ARG A 9 -0.44 -26.29 1.19
N ARG A 10 0.81 -26.55 1.59
CA ARG A 10 1.95 -25.68 1.31
C ARG A 10 2.35 -25.74 -0.15
N ALA A 11 2.30 -26.93 -0.77
CA ALA A 11 2.56 -27.09 -2.20
C ALA A 11 1.53 -26.31 -3.03
N ALA A 12 0.23 -26.48 -2.75
CA ALA A 12 -0.84 -25.76 -3.43
C ALA A 12 -0.70 -24.23 -3.33
N ARG A 13 -0.37 -23.71 -2.13
CA ARG A 13 -0.12 -22.27 -1.93
C ARG A 13 1.07 -21.75 -2.74
N ARG A 14 2.19 -22.50 -2.78
CA ARG A 14 3.37 -22.11 -3.58
C ARG A 14 3.02 -22.05 -5.07
N SER A 15 2.38 -23.08 -5.62
CA SER A 15 2.00 -23.11 -7.03
C SER A 15 1.00 -22.02 -7.40
N TYR A 16 0.06 -21.70 -6.51
CA TYR A 16 -0.85 -20.56 -6.70
C TYR A 16 -0.09 -19.24 -6.71
N GLU A 17 0.79 -19.02 -5.74
CA GLU A 17 1.59 -17.79 -5.65
C GLU A 17 2.53 -17.63 -6.84
N GLU A 18 3.25 -18.68 -7.26
CA GLU A 18 4.12 -18.64 -8.44
C GLU A 18 3.36 -18.22 -9.71
N ARG A 19 2.13 -18.68 -9.91
CA ARG A 19 1.31 -18.32 -11.08
C ARG A 19 0.75 -16.89 -11.02
N ASN A 20 0.54 -16.33 -9.84
CA ASN A 20 -0.23 -15.08 -9.68
C ASN A 20 0.61 -13.89 -9.18
N LYS A 21 1.80 -14.13 -8.63
CA LYS A 21 2.66 -13.08 -8.07
C LYS A 21 2.99 -11.99 -9.08
N ASP A 22 3.28 -12.36 -10.32
CA ASP A 22 3.63 -11.37 -11.36
C ASP A 22 2.42 -10.54 -11.79
N LYS A 23 1.24 -11.16 -11.91
CA LYS A 23 -0.02 -10.44 -12.15
C LYS A 23 -0.30 -9.43 -11.05
N ARG A 24 -0.14 -9.81 -9.78
CA ARG A 24 -0.35 -8.91 -8.62
C ARG A 24 0.61 -7.72 -8.65
N LYS A 25 1.88 -7.96 -8.96
CA LYS A 25 2.91 -6.91 -9.06
C LYS A 25 2.64 -5.92 -10.19
N GLN A 26 2.07 -6.37 -11.30
CA GLN A 26 1.73 -5.50 -12.42
C GLN A 26 0.50 -4.64 -12.12
N THR A 27 -0.47 -5.16 -11.36
CA THR A 27 -1.75 -4.48 -11.13
C THR A 27 -1.78 -3.62 -9.87
N SER A 28 -0.93 -3.90 -8.88
CA SER A 28 -1.03 -3.26 -7.57
C SER A 28 0.32 -3.22 -6.84
N GLY A 29 0.53 -2.18 -6.04
CA GLY A 29 1.72 -1.99 -5.21
C GLY A 29 1.38 -1.32 -3.88
N ASN A 30 2.30 -1.41 -2.92
CA ASN A 30 2.22 -0.72 -1.64
C ASN A 30 3.42 0.23 -1.47
N PHE A 31 3.24 1.32 -0.73
CA PHE A 31 4.33 2.28 -0.46
C PHE A 31 5.15 1.94 0.79
N GLY A 32 4.64 1.09 1.69
CA GLY A 32 5.41 0.56 2.83
C GLY A 32 5.90 1.60 3.84
N THR A 33 5.22 2.74 4.00
CA THR A 33 5.64 3.83 4.89
C THR A 33 5.15 3.64 6.33
N MET A 34 6.09 3.68 7.28
CA MET A 34 5.79 3.73 8.71
C MET A 34 5.74 5.19 9.17
N ILE A 35 4.72 5.56 9.94
CA ILE A 35 4.55 6.88 10.53
C ILE A 35 4.31 6.74 12.05
N PRO A 36 4.61 7.79 12.86
CA PRO A 36 4.31 7.78 14.28
C PRO A 36 2.84 7.45 14.58
N ARG A 37 2.57 6.77 15.70
CA ARG A 37 1.21 6.31 16.06
C ARG A 37 0.23 7.48 16.19
N ASP A 38 0.64 8.54 16.86
CA ASP A 38 -0.21 9.72 17.09
C ASP A 38 -0.65 10.36 15.78
N LEU A 39 0.28 10.52 14.84
CA LEU A 39 -0.01 11.04 13.49
C LEU A 39 -0.91 10.08 12.70
N TYR A 40 -0.69 8.77 12.82
CA TYR A 40 -1.57 7.77 12.20
C TYR A 40 -3.00 7.90 12.72
N GLU A 41 -3.19 8.05 14.04
CA GLU A 41 -4.52 8.16 14.66
C GLU A 41 -5.21 9.46 14.24
N GLU A 42 -4.50 10.59 14.31
CA GLU A 42 -5.00 11.90 13.87
C GLU A 42 -5.50 11.87 12.41
N ILE A 43 -4.68 11.34 11.49
CA ILE A 43 -5.05 11.23 10.07
C ILE A 43 -6.30 10.35 9.92
N ASN A 44 -6.36 9.19 10.58
CA ASN A 44 -7.52 8.30 10.45
C ASN A 44 -8.81 8.95 10.98
N GLU A 45 -8.72 9.68 12.10
CA GLU A 45 -9.86 10.42 12.63
C GLU A 45 -10.36 11.49 11.64
N PHE A 46 -9.45 12.28 11.08
CA PHE A 46 -9.80 13.28 10.07
C PHE A 46 -10.49 12.65 8.87
N LEU A 47 -9.93 11.56 8.34
CA LEU A 47 -10.48 10.86 7.18
C LEU A 47 -11.88 10.29 7.46
N ALA A 48 -12.08 9.70 8.64
CA ALA A 48 -13.36 9.13 9.04
C ALA A 48 -14.44 10.22 9.19
N LYS A 49 -14.13 11.32 9.88
CA LYS A 49 -15.04 12.46 10.09
C LYS A 49 -15.51 13.10 8.77
N ASN A 50 -14.68 13.06 7.73
CA ASN A 50 -14.96 13.68 6.44
C ASN A 50 -15.37 12.67 5.34
N HIS A 51 -15.54 11.40 5.67
CA HIS A 51 -15.85 10.33 4.70
C HIS A 51 -14.85 10.22 3.54
N ILE A 52 -13.57 10.47 3.82
CA ILE A 52 -12.47 10.42 2.84
C ILE A 52 -11.73 9.08 2.98
N THR A 53 -11.46 8.42 1.86
CA THR A 53 -10.64 7.21 1.84
C THR A 53 -9.14 7.53 1.85
N LYS A 54 -8.34 6.62 2.39
CA LYS A 54 -6.86 6.73 2.35
C LYS A 54 -6.31 6.87 0.92
N VAL A 55 -6.96 6.23 -0.05
CA VAL A 55 -6.59 6.34 -1.47
C VAL A 55 -6.83 7.76 -2.00
N GLN A 56 -7.98 8.36 -1.66
CA GLN A 56 -8.27 9.75 -2.04
C GLN A 56 -7.26 10.73 -1.41
N LEU A 57 -6.90 10.53 -0.13
CA LEU A 57 -5.86 11.33 0.52
C LEU A 57 -4.53 11.26 -0.24
N ILE A 58 -4.06 10.04 -0.55
CA ILE A 58 -2.80 9.83 -1.26
C ILE A 58 -2.84 10.47 -2.66
N PHE A 59 -3.93 10.29 -3.40
CA PHE A 59 -4.07 10.84 -4.75
C PHE A 59 -4.13 12.37 -4.75
N ALA A 60 -4.88 12.97 -3.82
CA ALA A 60 -4.97 14.42 -3.67
C ALA A 60 -3.60 15.01 -3.28
N GLY A 61 -2.89 14.40 -2.33
CA GLY A 61 -1.54 14.82 -1.95
C GLY A 61 -0.54 14.71 -3.12
N TYR A 62 -0.61 13.62 -3.89
CA TYR A 62 0.23 13.44 -5.08
C TYR A 62 -0.01 14.52 -6.14
N GLU A 63 -1.26 14.81 -6.50
CA GLU A 63 -1.59 15.84 -7.48
C GLU A 63 -1.21 17.24 -6.98
N ALA A 64 -1.40 17.53 -5.69
CA ALA A 64 -0.93 18.78 -5.10
C ALA A 64 0.59 18.95 -5.23
N LEU A 65 1.38 17.93 -4.86
CA LEU A 65 2.84 17.95 -4.99
C LEU A 65 3.29 18.10 -6.44
N LYS A 66 2.63 17.41 -7.36
CA LYS A 66 2.90 17.49 -8.80
C LYS A 66 2.64 18.90 -9.35
N ASN A 67 1.58 19.56 -8.89
CA ASN A 67 1.28 20.94 -9.29
C ASN A 67 2.24 21.94 -8.66
N MET A 68 2.60 21.79 -7.38
CA MET A 68 3.63 22.61 -6.74
C MET A 68 4.97 22.54 -7.49
N LYS A 69 5.35 21.34 -7.96
CA LYS A 69 6.57 21.15 -8.76
C LYS A 69 6.48 21.83 -10.13
N LYS A 70 5.32 21.80 -10.80
CA LYS A 70 5.11 22.53 -12.07
C LYS A 70 5.18 24.05 -11.89
N ASP A 71 4.65 24.54 -10.77
CA ASP A 71 4.68 25.96 -10.42
C ASP A 71 6.06 26.45 -9.95
N GLY A 72 7.07 25.58 -9.87
CA GLY A 72 8.40 25.92 -9.36
C GLY A 72 8.44 26.22 -7.85
N LYS A 73 7.43 25.77 -7.09
CA LYS A 73 7.32 25.96 -5.63
C LYS A 73 7.90 24.80 -4.83
N LEU A 74 8.43 23.80 -5.51
CA LEU A 74 9.04 22.59 -4.94
C LEU A 74 10.39 22.32 -5.61
#